data_AF-A0A6M3K4Q7-F1
#
_entry.id   AF-A0A6M3K4Q7-F1
#
_cell.length_a   1.000
_cell.length_b   1.000
_cell.length_c   1.000
_cell.angle_alpha   90.00
_cell.angle_beta   90.00
_cell.angle_gamma   90.00
#
_symmetry.space_group_name_H-M   'P 1'
#
loop_
_entity.id
_entity.type
_entity.pdbx_description
1 polymer ?
#
loop_
_entity_poly.entity_id
_entity_poly.type
_entity_poly.pdbx_seq_one_letter_code
_entity_poly.pdbx_strand_id
1 'polypeptide(L)' 'MDWIDIKKRGSEHYKIDPTKIEPIDLYKDGEMLRDFAICSIIKYAYRNRKESGKPINPKDIEKIKHYADMLLVTDGKR' A
#
# COMPACT_ATOMS: atom_id res chain seq x y z
N MET A 1 4.76 -12.56 -7.69
CA MET A 1 5.39 -11.37 -7.10
C MET A 1 5.61 -11.67 -5.64
N ASP A 2 6.83 -11.49 -5.13
CA ASP A 2 7.11 -11.73 -3.72
C ASP A 2 6.88 -10.46 -2.86
N TRP A 3 7.00 -10.61 -1.54
CA TRP A 3 6.79 -9.50 -0.59
C TRP A 3 7.80 -8.37 -0.78
N ILE A 4 9.05 -8.69 -1.12
CA ILE A 4 10.14 -7.73 -1.27
C ILE A 4 9.90 -6.90 -2.53
N ASP A 5 9.48 -7.52 -3.62
CA ASP A 5 9.15 -6.88 -4.89
C ASP A 5 7.98 -5.91 -4.75
N ILE A 6 6.90 -6.31 -4.08
CA ILE A 6 5.75 -5.43 -3.91
C ILE A 6 6.07 -4.27 -2.97
N LYS A 7 6.82 -4.51 -1.89
CA LYS A 7 7.27 -3.47 -0.94
C LYS A 7 8.08 -2.38 -1.66
N LYS A 8 9.02 -2.76 -2.54
CA LYS A 8 9.84 -1.81 -3.33
C LYS A 8 9.01 -0.84 -4.17
N ARG A 9 7.83 -1.25 -4.65
CA ARG A 9 6.94 -0.39 -5.46
C ARG A 9 6.26 0.73 -4.67
N GLY A 10 6.16 0.60 -3.34
CA GLY A 10 5.50 1.59 -2.50
C GLY A 10 6.33 2.85 -2.26
N SER A 11 7.61 2.79 -2.60
CA SER A 11 8.63 3.65 -2.02
C SER A 11 9.76 3.96 -3.00
N GLU A 12 9.77 5.20 -3.51
CA GLU A 12 11.02 5.87 -3.92
C GLU A 12 11.71 6.57 -2.72
N HIS A 13 11.03 6.65 -1.55
CA HIS A 13 11.45 7.48 -0.41
C HIS A 13 12.13 6.74 0.76
N TYR A 14 11.95 5.42 0.87
CA TYR A 14 12.66 4.58 1.82
C TYR A 14 13.89 4.02 1.12
N LYS A 15 15.07 4.37 1.61
CA LYS A 15 16.33 3.73 1.23
C LYS A 15 16.17 2.25 1.60
N ILE A 16 15.95 1.41 0.59
CA ILE A 16 15.77 -0.03 0.73
C ILE A 16 17.11 -0.60 1.21
N ASP A 17 17.34 -0.50 2.51
CA ASP A 17 18.32 -1.30 3.20
C ASP A 17 17.58 -2.59 3.56
N PRO A 18 17.88 -3.72 2.91
CA PRO A 18 17.22 -5.00 3.18
C PRO A 18 17.45 -5.48 4.63
N THR A 19 18.34 -4.84 5.38
CA THR A 19 18.58 -5.11 6.81
C THR A 19 17.71 -4.29 7.75
N LYS A 20 16.91 -3.33 7.25
CA LYS A 20 16.07 -2.47 8.07
C LYS A 20 14.60 -2.87 8.01
N ILE A 21 14.04 -3.06 9.19
CA ILE A 21 12.60 -3.27 9.40
C ILE A 21 11.89 -1.95 9.11
N GLU A 22 10.92 -1.97 8.19
CA GLU A 22 10.05 -0.84 7.91
C GLU A 22 8.71 -1.02 8.63
N PRO A 23 7.96 0.08 8.88
CA PRO A 23 6.65 -0.01 9.50
C PRO A 23 5.70 -0.99 8.78
N ILE A 24 5.80 -1.11 7.45
CA ILE A 24 4.98 -2.04 6.67
C ILE A 24 5.28 -3.51 6.96
N ASP A 25 6.51 -3.83 7.34
CA ASP A 25 6.87 -5.19 7.77
C ASP A 25 6.24 -5.49 9.13
N LEU A 26 6.25 -4.52 10.05
CA LEU A 26 5.58 -4.67 11.36
C LEU A 26 4.08 -4.90 11.23
N TYR A 27 3.41 -4.18 10.31
CA TYR A 27 1.98 -4.42 10.04
C TYR A 27 1.73 -5.83 9.50
N LYS A 28 2.62 -6.34 8.65
CA LYS A 28 2.50 -7.69 8.10
C LYS A 28 2.72 -8.76 9.16
N ASP A 29 3.82 -8.66 9.91
CA ASP A 29 4.18 -9.66 10.92
C ASP A 29 3.21 -9.65 12.10
N GLY A 30 2.58 -8.51 12.39
CA GLY A 30 1.53 -8.39 13.40
C GLY A 30 0.11 -8.69 12.89
N GLU A 31 -0.06 -9.27 11.70
CA GLU A 31 -1.36 -9.59 11.07
C GLU A 31 -2.31 -8.39 10.86
N MET A 32 -1.80 -7.17 10.94
CA MET A 32 -2.55 -5.91 10.79
C MET A 32 -2.48 -5.33 9.37
N LEU A 33 -1.70 -5.93 8.47
CA LEU A 33 -1.49 -5.43 7.10
C LEU A 33 -2.80 -5.29 6.34
N ARG A 34 -3.73 -6.23 6.53
CA ARG A 34 -5.04 -6.21 5.88
C ARG A 34 -5.79 -4.92 6.21
N ASP A 35 -5.92 -4.61 7.49
CA ASP A 35 -6.64 -3.44 7.96
C ASP A 35 -5.95 -2.14 7.55
N PHE A 36 -4.62 -2.11 7.65
CA PHE A 36 -3.81 -0.98 7.23
C PHE A 36 -3.98 -0.66 5.72
N ALA A 37 -3.92 -1.69 4.87
CA ALA A 37 -4.03 -1.55 3.42
C ALA A 37 -5.44 -1.09 3.02
N ILE A 38 -6.50 -1.68 3.60
CA ILE A 38 -7.89 -1.29 3.34
C ILE A 38 -8.14 0.16 3.76
N CYS A 39 -7.71 0.55 4.96
CA CYS A 39 -7.82 1.93 5.45
C CYS A 39 -7.09 2.92 4.52
N SER A 40 -5.88 2.55 4.07
CA SER A 40 -5.11 3.36 3.13
C SER A 40 -5.81 3.53 1.78
N ILE A 41 -6.38 2.46 1.22
CA ILE A 41 -7.16 2.50 -0.02
C ILE A 41 -8.34 3.47 0.14
N ILE A 42 -9.11 3.34 1.21
CA ILE A 42 -10.27 4.21 1.49
C ILE A 42 -9.84 5.69 1.58
N LYS A 43 -8.72 5.97 2.28
CA LYS A 43 -8.18 7.33 2.40
C LYS A 43 -7.86 7.95 1.03
N TYR A 44 -7.19 7.21 0.15
CA TYR A 44 -6.82 7.72 -1.17
C TYR A 44 -8.04 7.82 -2.10
N ALA A 45 -8.98 6.89 -2.01
CA ALA A 45 -10.25 6.98 -2.73
C ALA A 45 -11.06 8.21 -2.29
N TYR A 46 -11.14 8.47 -0.98
CA TYR A 46 -11.79 9.65 -0.41
C TYR A 46 -11.26 10.95 -1.00
N ARG A 47 -9.93 11.08 -1.12
CA ARG A 47 -9.27 12.28 -1.68
C ARG A 47 -9.63 12.52 -3.15
N ASN A 48 -10.03 11.49 -3.87
CA ASN A 48 -10.35 11.52 -5.31
C ASN A 48 -11.86 11.52 -5.59
N ARG A 49 -12.68 11.77 -4.58
CA ARG A 49 -14.12 11.91 -4.74
C ARG A 49 -14.48 13.09 -5.61
N LYS A 50 -15.57 12.97 -6.37
CA LYS A 50 -16.09 14.02 -7.24
C LYS A 50 -16.36 15.32 -6.46
N GLU A 51 -16.85 15.18 -5.24
CA GLU A 51 -17.15 16.27 -4.30
C GLU A 51 -15.91 17.08 -3.89
N SER A 52 -14.70 16.57 -4.11
CA SER A 52 -13.47 17.34 -3.91
C SER A 52 -13.30 18.48 -4.91
N GLY A 53 -14.04 18.46 -6.04
CA GLY A 53 -13.94 19.43 -7.13
C GLY A 53 -12.61 19.38 -7.89
N LYS A 54 -11.75 18.40 -7.59
CA LYS A 54 -10.42 18.23 -8.19
C LYS A 54 -10.42 17.08 -9.19
N PRO A 55 -9.59 17.13 -10.25
CA PRO A 55 -9.31 15.97 -11.07
C PRO A 55 -8.70 14.83 -10.24
N ILE A 56 -8.83 13.61 -10.74
CA ILE A 56 -8.18 12.44 -10.14
C ILE A 56 -6.66 12.67 -10.10
N ASN A 57 -6.07 12.47 -8.93
CA ASN A 57 -4.63 12.52 -8.69
C ASN A 57 -4.00 11.15 -9.03
N PRO A 58 -3.17 11.06 -10.07
CA PRO A 58 -2.56 9.79 -10.49
C PRO A 58 -1.75 9.11 -9.37
N LYS A 59 -1.07 9.90 -8.52
CA LYS A 59 -0.26 9.36 -7.41
C LYS A 59 -1.10 8.63 -6.37
N ASP A 60 -2.32 9.10 -6.11
CA ASP A 60 -3.23 8.43 -5.19
C ASP A 60 -3.75 7.11 -5.79
N ILE A 61 -3.98 7.06 -7.11
CA ILE A 61 -4.36 5.84 -7.82
C ILE A 61 -3.22 4.80 -7.77
N GLU A 62 -1.98 5.22 -7.98
CA GLU A 62 -0.81 4.35 -7.82
C GLU A 62 -0.71 3.77 -6.40
N LYS A 63 -0.98 4.59 -5.38
CA LYS A 63 -1.03 4.12 -3.98
C LYS A 63 -2.16 3.11 -3.77
N ILE A 64 -3.36 3.35 -4.31
CA ILE A 64 -4.48 2.39 -4.23
C ILE A 64 -4.09 1.05 -4.86
N LYS A 65 -3.53 1.08 -6.08
CA LYS A 65 -3.06 -0.12 -6.77
C LYS A 65 -2.01 -0.86 -5.96
N HIS A 66 -1.03 -0.15 -5.41
CA HIS A 66 0.02 -0.74 -4.59
C HIS A 66 -0.52 -1.49 -3.36
N TYR A 67 -1.45 -0.88 -2.61
CA TYR A 67 -2.05 -1.55 -1.45
C TYR A 67 -2.96 -2.72 -1.84
N ALA A 68 -3.66 -2.63 -2.98
CA ALA A 68 -4.44 -3.74 -3.50
C ALA A 68 -3.54 -4.93 -3.90
N ASP A 69 -2.43 -4.66 -4.59
CA ASP A 69 -1.43 -5.67 -4.94
C ASP A 69 -0.82 -6.33 -3.68
N MET A 70 -0.56 -5.56 -2.61
CA MET A 70 -0.10 -6.11 -1.32
C MET A 70 -1.10 -7.10 -0.72
N LEU A 71 -2.40 -6.77 -0.74
CA LEU A 71 -3.46 -7.66 -0.24
C LEU A 71 -3.50 -8.97 -1.05
N LEU A 72 -3.42 -8.90 -2.38
CA LEU A 72 -3.43 -10.09 -3.24
C LEU A 72 -2.24 -11.03 -2.97
N VAL A 73 -1.04 -10.46 -2.78
CA VAL A 73 0.19 -11.25 -2.52
C VAL A 73 0.17 -11.91 -1.15
N THR A 74 -0.50 -11.30 -0.16
CA THR A 74 -0.50 -11.76 1.23
C THR A 74 -1.70 -12.62 1.61
N ASP A 75 -2.90 -12.31 1.13
CA ASP A 75 -4.14 -13.03 1.47
C ASP A 75 -4.48 -14.14 0.45
N GLY A 76 -3.92 -14.08 -0.76
CA GLY A 76 -4.11 -15.11 -1.81
C GLY A 76 -3.32 -16.41 -1.62
N LYS A 77 -2.68 -16.60 -0.45
CA LYS A 77 -1.89 -17.79 -0.11
C LYS A 77 -2.53 -18.66 1.00
N ARG A 78 -3.81 -18.47 1.28
CA ARG A 78 -4.58 -19.34 2.18
C ARG A 78 -5.08 -20.58 1.44
#